data_AF-A0A1M3BCW1-F1
#
_entry.id   AF-A0A1M3BCW1-F1
#
_cell.length_a   1.000
_cell.length_b   1.000
_cell.length_c   1.000
_cell.angle_alpha   90.00
_cell.angle_beta   90.00
_cell.angle_gamma   90.00
#
_symmetry.space_group_name_H-M   'P 1'
#
loop_
_entity.id
_entity.type
_entity.pdbx_description
1 polymer ?
#
loop_
_entity_poly.entity_id
_entity_poly.type
_entity_poly.pdbx_seq_one_letter_code
_entity_poly.pdbx_strand_id
1 'polypeptide(L)'
;MQSVCPSPRWSQNEADYKELIRRIPNKEEIDQQINLIAQKNLLEIQFLINKFNAHNVNDLLFSSSSSSLFAIAAFKSNLIGLSQLATLLMLISEHHEKKSDSIFSFIPLFIEGKNNSLAIDIINVKLGFEFLQMSQTTLNAFLSEAKLLPTTEQGLYIHKSLLFEDGMPQALARNNYLLFSNGIKKDQKVIPPVGLFQTYLNCQFGKDAVHLRPVIALSSFRDLAINQITNTRDLCLELPDCVKIEFADDIICKGADASIHDMYHAAMISSNSLTIRYLNASFIETCNIFKTGLNDDLEYLAFDQITHTLIDFDYSHHKFHLPNEIDCYIRFVLEVIFQKSFVKIEDNYMEHIREVEIILKDKFKTFISSEYVKRYFNIYIDLARLKKIEESAL
;
A
#
# COMPACT_ATOMS: atom_id res chain seq x y z
N MET A 1 12.28 35.89 -26.94
CA MET A 1 11.54 35.05 -25.98
C MET A 1 12.56 34.51 -24.98
N GLN A 2 12.62 35.07 -23.78
CA GLN A 2 13.48 34.53 -22.72
C GLN A 2 12.83 33.25 -22.19
N SER A 3 13.52 32.12 -22.31
CA SER A 3 13.07 30.85 -21.73
C SER A 3 13.10 31.00 -20.21
N VAL A 4 11.93 31.14 -19.60
CA VAL A 4 11.79 31.09 -18.16
C VAL A 4 12.09 29.64 -17.76
N CYS A 5 13.25 29.41 -17.13
CA CYS A 5 13.54 28.14 -16.49
C CYS A 5 12.41 27.86 -15.48
N PRO A 6 11.69 26.73 -15.58
CA PRO A 6 10.66 26.39 -14.60
C PRO A 6 11.25 26.36 -13.20
N SER A 7 10.49 26.83 -12.21
CA SER A 7 10.83 26.67 -10.79
C SER A 7 11.10 25.18 -10.47
N PRO A 8 12.02 24.84 -9.55
CA PRO A 8 12.26 23.45 -9.12
C PRO A 8 10.98 22.71 -8.67
N ARG A 9 9.98 23.45 -8.16
CA ARG A 9 8.67 22.89 -7.80
C ARG A 9 7.84 22.48 -9.03
N TRP A 10 7.98 23.19 -10.15
CA TRP A 10 7.29 22.86 -11.40
C TRP A 10 7.88 21.60 -12.05
N SER A 11 9.20 21.45 -12.06
CA SER A 11 9.85 20.25 -12.62
C SER A 11 9.48 18.98 -11.84
N GLN A 12 9.34 19.08 -10.51
CA GLN A 12 8.90 17.95 -9.70
C GLN A 12 7.42 17.63 -9.96
N ASN A 13 6.54 18.65 -10.01
CA ASN A 13 5.12 18.44 -10.23
C ASN A 13 4.82 17.79 -11.60
N GLU A 14 5.58 18.16 -12.64
CA GLU A 14 5.46 17.54 -13.96
C GLU A 14 5.93 16.08 -13.96
N ALA A 15 7.01 15.76 -13.25
CA ALA A 15 7.50 14.39 -13.11
C ALA A 15 6.48 13.52 -12.34
N ASP A 16 5.96 14.03 -11.23
CA ASP A 16 4.94 13.37 -10.42
C ASP A 16 3.67 13.12 -11.23
N TYR A 17 3.22 14.11 -12.00
CA TYR A 17 2.10 13.96 -12.93
C TYR A 17 2.33 12.87 -13.96
N LYS A 18 3.50 12.86 -14.62
CA LYS A 18 3.84 11.86 -15.65
C LYS A 18 3.82 10.45 -15.08
N GLU A 19 4.30 10.27 -13.86
CA GLU A 19 4.33 8.99 -13.17
C GLU A 19 2.93 8.56 -12.70
N LEU A 20 2.15 9.48 -12.13
CA LEU A 20 0.77 9.26 -11.69
C LEU A 20 -0.08 8.63 -12.81
N ILE A 21 -0.03 9.19 -14.01
CA ILE A 21 -0.85 8.75 -15.14
C ILE A 21 -0.17 7.70 -16.04
N ARG A 22 1.06 7.27 -15.72
CA ARG A 22 1.89 6.41 -16.59
C ARG A 22 1.21 5.09 -16.97
N ARG A 23 0.41 4.53 -16.07
CA ARG A 23 -0.18 3.20 -16.16
C ARG A 23 -1.64 3.22 -16.62
N ILE A 24 -2.21 4.40 -16.87
CA ILE A 24 -3.60 4.54 -17.29
C ILE A 24 -3.76 4.03 -18.75
N PRO A 25 -4.74 3.16 -19.04
CA PRO A 25 -5.10 2.81 -20.41
C PRO A 25 -5.52 4.06 -21.20
N ASN A 26 -5.14 4.17 -22.47
CA ASN A 26 -5.42 5.36 -23.31
C ASN A 26 -4.90 6.68 -22.69
N LYS A 27 -3.75 6.62 -21.99
CA LYS A 27 -3.09 7.75 -21.31
C LYS A 27 -3.09 9.06 -22.11
N GLU A 28 -2.82 8.99 -23.42
CA GLU A 28 -2.72 10.17 -24.29
C GLU A 28 -4.06 10.89 -24.43
N GLU A 29 -5.16 10.14 -24.57
CA GLU A 29 -6.51 10.70 -24.63
C GLU A 29 -6.90 11.31 -23.29
N ILE A 30 -6.66 10.60 -22.19
CA ILE A 30 -6.92 11.10 -20.83
C ILE A 30 -6.11 12.37 -20.55
N ASP A 31 -4.83 12.42 -20.94
CA ASP A 31 -3.99 13.61 -20.78
C ASP A 31 -4.54 14.81 -21.59
N GLN A 32 -5.01 14.57 -22.81
CA GLN A 32 -5.68 15.60 -23.62
C GLN A 32 -6.96 16.11 -22.95
N GLN A 33 -7.79 15.21 -22.41
CA GLN A 33 -9.01 15.59 -21.68
C GLN A 33 -8.69 16.42 -20.43
N ILE A 34 -7.70 16.01 -19.63
CA ILE A 34 -7.24 16.76 -18.46
C ILE A 34 -6.76 18.16 -18.86
N ASN A 35 -5.98 18.28 -19.95
CA ASN A 35 -5.54 19.57 -20.48
C ASN A 35 -6.72 20.45 -20.90
N LEU A 36 -7.71 19.88 -21.57
CA LEU A 36 -8.90 20.61 -22.01
C LEU A 36 -9.71 21.11 -20.81
N ILE A 37 -9.91 20.25 -19.81
CA ILE A 37 -10.60 20.56 -18.55
C ILE A 37 -9.87 21.68 -17.80
N ALA A 38 -8.54 21.59 -17.66
CA ALA A 38 -7.74 22.62 -17.00
C ALA A 38 -7.87 24.00 -17.67
N GLN A 39 -8.07 24.03 -18.99
CA GLN A 39 -8.26 25.27 -19.76
C GLN A 39 -9.69 25.80 -19.71
N LYS A 40 -10.71 24.93 -19.71
CA LYS A 40 -12.11 25.31 -19.95
C LYS A 40 -13.00 25.28 -18.70
N ASN A 41 -12.62 24.55 -17.65
CA ASN A 41 -13.47 24.25 -16.49
C ASN A 41 -12.88 24.73 -15.17
N LEU A 42 -12.18 25.88 -15.19
CA LEU A 42 -11.52 26.40 -13.98
C LEU A 42 -12.50 26.67 -12.83
N LEU A 43 -13.73 27.11 -13.14
CA LEU A 43 -14.75 27.37 -12.11
C LEU A 43 -15.23 26.09 -11.43
N GLU A 44 -15.47 25.02 -12.19
CA GLU A 44 -15.85 23.72 -11.65
C GLU A 44 -14.70 23.10 -10.84
N ILE A 45 -13.47 23.22 -11.32
CA ILE A 45 -12.27 22.81 -10.57
C ILE A 45 -12.20 23.55 -9.24
N GLN A 46 -12.29 24.89 -9.25
CA GLN A 46 -12.25 25.69 -8.02
C GLN A 46 -13.40 25.33 -7.08
N PHE A 47 -14.60 25.08 -7.61
CA PHE A 47 -15.74 24.67 -6.81
C PHE A 47 -15.51 23.31 -6.13
N LEU A 48 -14.98 22.31 -6.84
CA LEU A 48 -14.58 21.03 -6.25
C LEU A 48 -13.56 21.22 -5.12
N ILE A 49 -12.48 21.98 -5.39
CA ILE A 49 -11.43 22.21 -4.39
C ILE A 49 -11.96 22.99 -3.18
N ASN A 50 -12.84 23.96 -3.37
CA ASN A 50 -13.47 24.67 -2.25
C ASN A 50 -14.34 23.75 -1.39
N LYS A 51 -15.07 22.82 -2.01
CA LYS A 51 -15.86 21.81 -1.27
C LYS A 51 -14.96 20.84 -0.51
N PHE A 52 -13.87 20.40 -1.13
CA PHE A 52 -12.87 19.55 -0.48
C PHE A 52 -12.21 20.27 0.72
N ASN A 53 -11.77 21.52 0.54
CA ASN A 53 -11.20 22.35 1.60
C ASN A 53 -12.18 22.66 2.73
N ALA A 54 -13.47 22.71 2.43
CA ALA A 54 -14.54 22.85 3.41
C ALA A 54 -14.97 21.50 4.03
N HIS A 55 -14.31 20.40 3.69
CA HIS A 55 -14.63 19.02 4.11
C HIS A 55 -16.06 18.57 3.75
N ASN A 56 -16.65 19.17 2.72
CA ASN A 56 -17.99 18.85 2.26
C ASN A 56 -17.94 17.84 1.10
N VAL A 57 -17.77 16.57 1.46
CA VAL A 57 -17.62 15.44 0.52
C VAL A 57 -18.98 14.84 0.10
N ASN A 58 -20.09 15.25 0.71
CA ASN A 58 -21.43 14.75 0.36
C ASN A 58 -22.08 15.50 -0.82
N ASP A 59 -21.38 16.43 -1.45
CA ASP A 59 -21.90 17.22 -2.56
C ASP A 59 -22.07 16.36 -3.82
N LEU A 60 -23.13 16.60 -4.60
CA LEU A 60 -23.44 15.86 -5.84
C LEU A 60 -22.31 15.89 -6.85
N LEU A 61 -21.43 16.90 -6.80
CA LEU A 61 -20.25 16.92 -7.64
C LEU A 61 -19.37 15.69 -7.39
N PHE A 62 -19.20 15.20 -6.16
CA PHE A 62 -18.37 14.01 -5.89
C PHE A 62 -18.89 12.73 -6.54
N SER A 63 -20.18 12.67 -6.90
CA SER A 63 -20.78 11.59 -7.68
C SER A 63 -20.70 11.77 -9.21
N SER A 64 -20.17 12.89 -9.71
CA SER A 64 -20.02 13.10 -11.15
C SER A 64 -18.89 12.25 -11.72
N SER A 65 -19.11 11.71 -12.92
CA SER A 65 -18.12 10.96 -13.71
C SER A 65 -16.98 11.81 -14.26
N SER A 66 -16.95 13.12 -13.97
CA SER A 66 -15.86 14.00 -14.36
C SER A 66 -15.04 14.51 -13.17
N SER A 67 -15.46 14.23 -11.94
CA SER A 67 -14.84 14.79 -10.73
C SER A 67 -13.42 14.30 -10.51
N SER A 68 -13.16 13.08 -10.90
CA SER A 68 -11.83 12.48 -10.86
C SER A 68 -10.86 13.20 -11.81
N LEU A 69 -11.31 13.52 -13.04
CA LEU A 69 -10.56 14.33 -14.00
C LEU A 69 -10.40 15.78 -13.54
N PHE A 70 -11.42 16.38 -12.90
CA PHE A 70 -11.31 17.70 -12.28
C PHE A 70 -10.25 17.73 -11.19
N ALA A 71 -10.17 16.70 -10.35
CA ALA A 71 -9.14 16.57 -9.32
C ALA A 71 -7.73 16.52 -9.94
N ILE A 72 -7.53 15.69 -10.97
CA ILE A 72 -6.23 15.60 -11.66
C ILE A 72 -5.87 16.92 -12.35
N ALA A 73 -6.84 17.59 -12.98
CA ALA A 73 -6.64 18.92 -13.57
C ALA A 73 -6.28 19.98 -12.52
N ALA A 74 -6.85 19.90 -11.30
CA ALA A 74 -6.50 20.78 -10.19
C ALA A 74 -5.03 20.62 -9.78
N PHE A 75 -4.56 19.38 -9.68
CA PHE A 75 -3.15 19.07 -9.40
C PHE A 75 -2.21 19.56 -10.51
N LYS A 76 -2.55 19.27 -11.77
CA LYS A 76 -1.80 19.76 -12.94
C LYS A 76 -1.71 21.28 -12.98
N SER A 77 -2.75 21.96 -12.50
CA SER A 77 -2.83 23.42 -12.40
C SER A 77 -2.18 23.98 -11.11
N ASN A 78 -1.52 23.14 -10.30
CA ASN A 78 -0.90 23.48 -9.01
C ASN A 78 -1.86 24.05 -7.95
N LEU A 79 -3.16 23.69 -8.01
CA LEU A 79 -4.15 24.16 -7.03
C LEU A 79 -4.16 23.32 -5.74
N ILE A 80 -3.69 22.08 -5.83
CA ILE A 80 -3.55 21.14 -4.71
C ILE A 80 -2.22 20.39 -4.85
N GLY A 81 -1.69 19.90 -3.72
CA GLY A 81 -0.51 19.02 -3.73
C GLY A 81 -0.84 17.57 -4.10
N LEU A 82 0.20 16.75 -4.32
CA LEU A 82 0.05 15.34 -4.71
C LEU A 82 -0.66 14.50 -3.64
N SER A 83 -0.38 14.72 -2.36
CA SER A 83 -1.07 14.03 -1.26
C SER A 83 -2.56 14.40 -1.21
N GLN A 84 -2.88 15.69 -1.38
CA GLN A 84 -4.27 16.16 -1.45
C GLN A 84 -5.02 15.60 -2.65
N LEU A 85 -4.35 15.49 -3.82
CA LEU A 85 -4.93 14.82 -4.98
C LEU A 85 -5.26 13.37 -4.66
N ALA A 86 -4.32 12.63 -4.09
CA ALA A 86 -4.50 11.22 -3.77
C ALA A 86 -5.63 11.01 -2.76
N THR A 87 -5.67 11.80 -1.68
CA THR A 87 -6.79 11.82 -0.73
C THR A 87 -8.11 12.13 -1.44
N LEU A 88 -8.15 13.14 -2.31
CA LEU A 88 -9.35 13.52 -3.04
C LEU A 88 -9.84 12.39 -3.98
N LEU A 89 -8.93 11.72 -4.69
CA LEU A 89 -9.26 10.60 -5.56
C LEU A 89 -9.77 9.39 -4.76
N MET A 90 -9.20 9.08 -3.59
CA MET A 90 -9.73 8.07 -2.68
C MET A 90 -11.16 8.40 -2.25
N LEU A 91 -11.45 9.66 -1.90
CA LEU A 91 -12.79 10.09 -1.50
C LEU A 91 -13.79 10.05 -2.65
N ILE A 92 -13.38 10.44 -3.86
CA ILE A 92 -14.23 10.37 -5.06
C ILE A 92 -14.55 8.90 -5.36
N SER A 93 -13.54 8.03 -5.40
CA SER A 93 -13.72 6.60 -5.64
C SER A 93 -14.66 5.96 -4.60
N GLU A 94 -14.49 6.26 -3.31
CA GLU A 94 -15.44 5.81 -2.29
C GLU A 94 -16.85 6.37 -2.51
N HIS A 95 -16.97 7.64 -2.89
CA HIS A 95 -18.27 8.27 -3.14
C HIS A 95 -18.99 7.65 -4.34
N HIS A 96 -18.28 7.12 -5.33
CA HIS A 96 -18.88 6.40 -6.47
C HIS A 96 -19.43 5.02 -6.08
N GLU A 97 -18.84 4.38 -5.06
CA GLU A 97 -19.34 3.12 -4.49
C GLU A 97 -20.37 3.31 -3.37
N LYS A 98 -20.66 4.57 -3.04
CA LYS A 98 -21.56 4.97 -1.96
C LYS A 98 -22.97 4.44 -2.18
N LYS A 99 -23.58 3.91 -1.11
CA LYS A 99 -24.99 3.51 -1.10
C LYS A 99 -25.89 4.73 -0.80
N SER A 100 -27.18 4.63 -1.15
CA SER A 100 -28.14 5.75 -1.01
C SER A 100 -28.30 6.24 0.44
N ASP A 101 -28.02 5.38 1.42
CA ASP A 101 -28.09 5.66 2.85
C ASP A 101 -26.78 6.21 3.44
N SER A 102 -25.71 6.25 2.64
CA SER A 102 -24.38 6.49 3.21
C SER A 102 -24.08 7.98 3.41
N ILE A 103 -23.15 8.29 4.31
CA ILE A 103 -22.77 9.67 4.66
C ILE A 103 -21.26 9.73 4.89
N PHE A 104 -20.62 10.78 4.35
CA PHE A 104 -19.26 11.14 4.71
C PHE A 104 -19.24 12.15 5.85
N SER A 105 -18.33 11.98 6.79
CA SER A 105 -17.98 12.99 7.78
C SER A 105 -16.48 13.17 7.87
N PHE A 106 -16.05 14.30 8.41
CA PHE A 106 -14.65 14.60 8.67
C PHE A 106 -14.47 14.84 10.17
N ILE A 107 -13.52 14.12 10.77
CA ILE A 107 -13.14 14.28 12.17
C ILE A 107 -11.78 14.99 12.19
N PRO A 108 -11.71 16.29 12.53
CA PRO A 108 -10.44 17.01 12.54
C PRO A 108 -9.55 16.52 13.68
N LEU A 109 -8.24 16.43 13.46
CA LEU A 109 -7.26 16.19 14.52
C LEU A 109 -7.17 17.35 15.51
N PHE A 110 -7.51 18.57 15.06
CA PHE A 110 -7.40 19.78 15.86
C PHE A 110 -8.71 20.57 15.86
N ILE A 111 -9.21 20.91 17.04
CA ILE A 111 -10.37 21.79 17.24
C ILE A 111 -9.87 23.02 18.00
N GLU A 112 -10.02 24.20 17.41
CA GLU A 112 -9.57 25.47 18.01
C GLU A 112 -8.09 25.43 18.48
N GLY A 113 -7.24 24.76 17.69
CA GLY A 113 -5.81 24.61 17.98
C GLY A 113 -5.45 23.57 19.05
N LYS A 114 -6.44 22.93 19.68
CA LYS A 114 -6.25 21.83 20.64
C LYS A 114 -6.42 20.48 19.95
N ASN A 115 -5.73 19.46 20.47
CA ASN A 115 -5.88 18.12 19.94
C ASN A 115 -7.30 17.58 20.23
N ASN A 116 -7.96 17.04 19.22
CA ASN A 116 -9.26 16.40 19.35
C ASN A 116 -9.09 14.98 19.91
N SER A 117 -9.61 14.73 21.12
CA SER A 117 -9.46 13.43 21.78
C SER A 117 -10.07 12.30 20.96
N LEU A 118 -11.22 12.52 20.31
CA LEU A 118 -11.85 11.49 19.47
C LEU A 118 -10.97 11.08 18.30
N ALA A 119 -10.34 12.04 17.62
CA ALA A 119 -9.44 11.76 16.51
C ALA A 119 -8.19 11.01 17.01
N ILE A 120 -7.63 11.43 18.14
CA ILE A 120 -6.48 10.76 18.75
C ILE A 120 -6.86 9.31 19.11
N ASP A 121 -8.02 9.07 19.72
CA ASP A 121 -8.46 7.74 20.12
C ASP A 121 -8.65 6.79 18.92
N ILE A 122 -9.06 7.33 17.76
CA ILE A 122 -9.16 6.57 16.51
C ILE A 122 -7.77 6.22 15.94
N ILE A 123 -6.82 7.15 16.03
CA ILE A 123 -5.46 7.01 15.49
C ILE A 123 -4.55 6.17 16.39
N ASN A 124 -4.68 6.28 17.71
CA ASN A 124 -3.66 5.91 18.68
C ASN A 124 -3.86 4.53 19.33
N VAL A 125 -4.03 3.46 18.55
CA VAL A 125 -4.35 2.14 19.13
C VAL A 125 -3.36 1.02 18.90
N LYS A 126 -3.25 0.26 19.99
CA LYS A 126 -2.75 -1.10 20.16
C LYS A 126 -3.47 -2.04 19.20
N LEU A 127 -3.04 -2.06 17.95
CA LEU A 127 -3.28 -3.24 17.12
C LEU A 127 -2.64 -4.45 17.82
N GLY A 128 -3.08 -5.67 17.52
CA GLY A 128 -2.37 -6.89 17.95
C GLY A 128 -0.89 -6.90 17.52
N PHE A 129 -0.49 -5.95 16.69
CA PHE A 129 0.87 -5.65 16.25
C PHE A 129 1.46 -4.47 17.03
N GLU A 130 2.26 -4.79 18.04
CA GLU A 130 2.94 -3.79 18.87
C GLU A 130 3.79 -2.80 18.05
N PHE A 131 4.34 -3.23 16.90
CA PHE A 131 5.19 -2.39 16.06
C PHE A 131 4.43 -1.29 15.29
N LEU A 132 3.11 -1.41 15.11
CA LEU A 132 2.28 -0.39 14.48
C LEU A 132 1.81 0.67 15.50
N GLN A 133 1.94 0.39 16.80
CA GLN A 133 1.54 1.31 17.86
C GLN A 133 2.57 2.43 18.05
N MET A 134 2.09 3.68 18.07
CA MET A 134 2.93 4.83 18.42
C MET A 134 3.21 4.88 19.92
N SER A 135 4.47 5.10 20.29
CA SER A 135 4.81 5.54 21.65
C SER A 135 4.31 6.97 21.89
N GLN A 136 4.18 7.39 23.15
CA GLN A 136 3.74 8.77 23.46
C GLN A 136 4.64 9.84 22.82
N THR A 137 5.96 9.60 22.79
CA THR A 137 6.92 10.48 22.13
C THR A 137 6.66 10.56 20.63
N THR A 138 6.41 9.42 19.99
CA THR A 138 6.11 9.35 18.55
C THR A 138 4.78 10.02 18.23
N LEU A 139 3.75 9.79 19.06
CA LEU A 139 2.46 10.45 18.91
C LEU A 139 2.58 11.97 19.01
N ASN A 140 3.37 12.49 19.96
CA ASN A 140 3.60 13.93 20.09
C ASN A 140 4.30 14.51 18.85
N ALA A 141 5.29 13.80 18.30
CA ALA A 141 5.96 14.19 17.07
C ALA A 141 4.98 14.19 15.87
N PHE A 142 4.21 13.11 15.73
CA PHE A 142 3.16 12.98 14.72
C PHE A 142 2.17 14.13 14.76
N LEU A 143 1.64 14.47 15.95
CA LEU A 143 0.69 15.56 16.12
C LEU A 143 1.32 16.93 15.83
N SER A 144 2.62 17.10 16.07
CA SER A 144 3.34 18.34 15.74
C SER A 144 3.47 18.51 14.23
N GLU A 145 3.92 17.46 13.53
CA GLU A 145 4.08 17.47 12.07
C GLU A 145 2.73 17.55 11.34
N ALA A 146 1.70 16.87 11.85
CA ALA A 146 0.36 16.89 11.27
C ALA A 146 -0.24 18.31 11.22
N LYS A 147 0.12 19.21 12.15
CA LYS A 147 -0.33 20.62 12.12
C LYS A 147 0.18 21.42 10.93
N LEU A 148 1.25 20.95 10.29
CA LEU A 148 1.87 21.60 9.13
C LEU A 148 1.23 21.18 7.80
N LEU A 149 0.39 20.14 7.82
CA LEU A 149 -0.29 19.65 6.63
C LEU A 149 -1.41 20.62 6.18
N PRO A 150 -1.88 20.56 4.92
CA PRO A 150 -3.10 21.24 4.52
C PRO A 150 -4.30 20.80 5.38
N THR A 151 -5.29 21.67 5.60
CA THR A 151 -6.44 21.38 6.48
C THR A 151 -7.17 20.09 6.10
N THR A 152 -7.30 19.80 4.81
CA THR A 152 -7.89 18.57 4.26
C THR A 152 -7.18 17.28 4.68
N GLU A 153 -5.93 17.40 5.12
CA GLU A 153 -5.06 16.32 5.59
C GLU A 153 -4.93 16.31 7.12
N GLN A 154 -5.49 17.28 7.85
CA GLN A 154 -5.42 17.38 9.32
C GLN A 154 -6.63 16.71 10.00
N GLY A 155 -7.08 15.56 9.50
CA GLY A 155 -8.26 14.87 10.02
C GLY A 155 -8.39 13.45 9.51
N LEU A 156 -9.52 12.83 9.81
CA LEU A 156 -9.91 11.55 9.24
C LEU A 156 -11.25 11.70 8.52
N TYR A 157 -11.36 11.13 7.33
CA TYR A 157 -12.65 11.00 6.66
C TYR A 157 -13.30 9.68 7.08
N ILE A 158 -14.57 9.73 7.44
CA ILE A 158 -15.35 8.57 7.86
C ILE A 158 -16.51 8.41 6.88
N HIS A 159 -16.54 7.27 6.20
CA HIS A 159 -17.68 6.86 5.39
C HIS A 159 -18.57 5.94 6.22
N LYS A 160 -19.84 6.31 6.41
CA LYS A 160 -20.82 5.53 7.18
C LYS A 160 -21.90 4.98 6.26
N SER A 161 -22.22 3.69 6.33
CA SER A 161 -23.35 3.03 5.64
C SER A 161 -23.94 1.92 6.51
N LEU A 162 -25.28 1.84 6.59
CA LEU A 162 -26.00 0.76 7.29
C LEU A 162 -25.83 -0.60 6.58
N LEU A 163 -25.42 -0.55 5.31
CA LEU A 163 -25.29 -1.69 4.42
C LEU A 163 -23.83 -1.95 4.05
N PHE A 164 -22.85 -1.65 4.91
CA PHE A 164 -21.59 -2.39 4.82
C PHE A 164 -21.94 -3.86 5.10
N GLU A 165 -22.32 -4.58 4.03
CA GLU A 165 -22.50 -6.03 4.01
C GLU A 165 -21.19 -6.67 4.49
N ASP A 166 -21.22 -7.96 4.82
CA ASP A 166 -20.06 -8.76 5.22
C ASP A 166 -18.95 -8.85 4.12
N GLY A 167 -18.84 -7.90 3.19
CA GLY A 167 -17.77 -7.75 2.21
C GLY A 167 -16.77 -6.68 2.63
N MET A 168 -15.54 -7.11 2.92
CA MET A 168 -14.31 -6.39 3.27
C MET A 168 -14.11 -5.64 4.60
N PRO A 169 -14.96 -4.76 5.17
CA PRO A 169 -14.72 -4.29 6.53
C PRO A 169 -14.62 -5.43 7.53
N GLN A 170 -15.24 -6.58 7.26
CA GLN A 170 -15.07 -7.77 8.09
C GLN A 170 -13.84 -8.60 7.74
N ALA A 171 -13.38 -8.68 6.48
CA ALA A 171 -12.12 -9.37 6.17
C ALA A 171 -10.92 -8.51 6.59
N LEU A 172 -10.93 -7.21 6.26
CA LEU A 172 -9.91 -6.23 6.65
C LEU A 172 -9.90 -5.94 8.16
N ALA A 173 -11.05 -5.85 8.84
CA ALA A 173 -11.05 -5.72 10.31
C ALA A 173 -10.83 -7.05 11.04
N ARG A 174 -11.16 -8.23 10.46
CA ARG A 174 -10.73 -9.53 11.01
C ARG A 174 -9.24 -9.76 10.79
N ASN A 175 -8.66 -9.20 9.73
CA ASN A 175 -7.25 -9.36 9.36
C ASN A 175 -6.38 -8.13 9.73
N ASN A 176 -6.85 -7.20 10.57
CA ASN A 176 -6.08 -6.08 11.11
C ASN A 176 -5.44 -5.10 10.08
N TYR A 177 -5.96 -5.04 8.85
CA TYR A 177 -5.39 -4.19 7.77
C TYR A 177 -5.74 -2.70 7.89
N LEU A 178 -6.62 -2.31 8.83
CA LEU A 178 -7.10 -0.94 8.94
C LEU A 178 -6.28 -0.15 9.97
N LEU A 179 -5.30 0.62 9.46
CA LEU A 179 -4.63 1.65 10.24
C LEU A 179 -5.60 2.84 10.46
N PHE A 180 -5.52 3.47 11.64
CA PHE A 180 -6.40 4.55 12.09
C PHE A 180 -7.89 4.21 12.13
N SER A 181 -8.26 2.97 12.43
CA SER A 181 -9.67 2.56 12.52
C SER A 181 -10.11 2.13 13.91
N ASN A 182 -9.43 2.53 14.97
CA ASN A 182 -9.83 2.08 16.29
C ASN A 182 -11.13 2.69 16.77
N GLY A 183 -11.96 1.87 17.43
CA GLY A 183 -13.26 2.29 17.97
C GLY A 183 -14.27 2.64 16.89
N ILE A 184 -13.93 2.40 15.62
CA ILE A 184 -14.81 2.61 14.49
C ILE A 184 -15.87 1.53 14.48
N LYS A 185 -17.10 1.96 14.25
CA LYS A 185 -18.25 1.05 14.27
C LYS A 185 -18.24 0.18 13.01
N LYS A 186 -18.92 -0.96 13.07
CA LYS A 186 -19.02 -1.89 11.92
C LYS A 186 -19.65 -1.28 10.68
N ASP A 187 -20.46 -0.24 10.86
CA ASP A 187 -21.12 0.53 9.79
C ASP A 187 -20.28 1.72 9.31
N GLN A 188 -18.98 1.75 9.63
CA GLN A 188 -18.08 2.85 9.32
C GLN A 188 -16.76 2.35 8.73
N LYS A 189 -16.24 3.11 7.77
CA LYS A 189 -14.92 2.95 7.16
C LYS A 189 -14.13 4.25 7.33
N VAL A 190 -12.86 4.12 7.73
CA VAL A 190 -11.94 5.26 7.80
C VAL A 190 -11.16 5.36 6.50
N ILE A 191 -11.10 6.56 5.96
CA ILE A 191 -10.27 6.91 4.81
C ILE A 191 -9.24 7.92 5.33
N PRO A 192 -8.03 7.45 5.68
CA PRO A 192 -6.99 8.32 6.19
C PRO A 192 -6.43 9.19 5.06
N PRO A 193 -6.26 10.50 5.28
CA PRO A 193 -5.59 11.34 4.28
C PRO A 193 -4.15 10.89 4.05
N VAL A 194 -3.70 10.94 2.79
CA VAL A 194 -2.39 10.43 2.36
C VAL A 194 -1.25 11.18 3.05
N GLY A 195 -1.38 12.49 3.20
CA GLY A 195 -0.39 13.33 3.89
C GLY A 195 -0.30 12.98 5.38
N LEU A 196 -1.44 12.74 6.03
CA LEU A 196 -1.48 12.31 7.42
C LEU A 196 -0.79 10.95 7.60
N PHE A 197 -1.10 10.01 6.70
CA PHE A 197 -0.52 8.68 6.74
C PHE A 197 1.00 8.69 6.50
N GLN A 198 1.47 9.49 5.54
CA GLN A 198 2.92 9.67 5.32
C GLN A 198 3.61 10.26 6.55
N THR A 199 2.99 11.23 7.23
CA THR A 199 3.51 11.78 8.49
C THR A 199 3.63 10.69 9.56
N TYR A 200 2.64 9.81 9.68
CA TYR A 200 2.73 8.65 10.56
C TYR A 200 3.92 7.74 10.23
N LEU A 201 4.08 7.34 8.96
CA LEU A 201 5.21 6.50 8.55
C LEU A 201 6.55 7.14 8.92
N ASN A 202 6.71 8.43 8.62
CA ASN A 202 7.93 9.18 8.89
C ASN A 202 8.23 9.25 10.40
N CYS A 203 7.22 9.52 11.23
CA CYS A 203 7.42 9.62 12.67
C CYS A 203 7.68 8.24 13.32
N GLN A 204 6.97 7.19 12.88
CA GLN A 204 7.05 5.86 13.46
C GLN A 204 8.31 5.10 13.05
N PHE A 205 8.70 5.19 11.77
CA PHE A 205 9.77 4.36 11.19
C PHE A 205 11.02 5.17 10.80
N GLY A 206 10.96 6.50 10.85
CA GLY A 206 12.11 7.37 10.62
C GLY A 206 12.76 7.13 9.26
N LYS A 207 14.06 6.81 9.26
CA LYS A 207 14.84 6.55 8.04
C LYS A 207 14.35 5.34 7.23
N ASP A 208 13.62 4.42 7.87
CA ASP A 208 13.14 3.20 7.24
C ASP A 208 11.75 3.38 6.63
N ALA A 209 11.07 4.49 6.93
CA ALA A 209 9.78 4.85 6.33
C ALA A 209 9.85 4.84 4.79
N VAL A 210 8.88 4.18 4.16
CA VAL A 210 8.67 4.32 2.72
C VAL A 210 7.94 5.62 2.41
N HIS A 211 8.24 6.19 1.25
CA HIS A 211 7.49 7.29 0.68
C HIS A 211 6.37 6.75 -0.20
N LEU A 212 5.12 7.12 0.10
CA LEU A 212 3.97 6.82 -0.73
C LEU A 212 4.09 7.59 -2.05
N ARG A 213 3.99 6.86 -3.16
CA ARG A 213 3.95 7.41 -4.51
C ARG A 213 2.57 7.14 -5.12
N PRO A 214 1.67 8.12 -5.14
CA PRO A 214 0.37 7.96 -5.78
C PRO A 214 0.50 7.61 -7.26
N VAL A 215 -0.15 6.52 -7.67
CA VAL A 215 -0.22 6.06 -9.07
C VAL A 215 -1.65 5.65 -9.39
N ILE A 216 -2.12 5.90 -10.60
CA ILE A 216 -3.42 5.42 -11.05
C ILE A 216 -3.22 4.06 -11.72
N ALA A 217 -4.04 3.08 -11.32
CA ALA A 217 -3.90 1.65 -11.61
C ALA A 217 -2.95 0.87 -10.68
N LEU A 218 -3.14 -0.45 -10.66
CA LEU A 218 -2.29 -1.38 -9.91
C LEU A 218 -0.85 -1.35 -10.43
N SER A 219 0.08 -1.53 -9.51
CA SER A 219 1.48 -1.73 -9.83
C SER A 219 1.72 -3.12 -10.41
N SER A 220 2.60 -3.22 -11.40
CA SER A 220 3.09 -4.53 -11.83
C SER A 220 4.01 -5.12 -10.75
N PHE A 221 4.17 -6.44 -10.72
CA PHE A 221 5.17 -7.10 -9.85
C PHE A 221 6.58 -6.52 -10.02
N ARG A 222 6.93 -6.10 -11.24
CA ARG A 222 8.21 -5.43 -11.51
C ARG A 222 8.28 -4.06 -10.81
N ASP A 223 7.22 -3.26 -10.87
CA ASP A 223 7.17 -1.97 -10.18
C ASP A 223 7.29 -2.18 -8.66
N LEU A 224 6.58 -3.18 -8.12
CA LEU A 224 6.64 -3.54 -6.70
C LEU A 224 8.03 -3.98 -6.24
N ALA A 225 8.73 -4.80 -7.05
CA ALA A 225 10.10 -5.21 -6.76
C ALA A 225 11.08 -4.02 -6.75
N ILE A 226 10.92 -3.05 -7.66
CA ILE A 226 11.72 -1.82 -7.68
C ILE A 226 11.41 -0.96 -6.44
N ASN A 227 10.14 -0.86 -6.07
CA ASN A 227 9.69 -0.08 -4.92
C ASN A 227 10.35 -0.55 -3.60
N GLN A 228 10.57 -1.86 -3.44
CA GLN A 228 11.26 -2.40 -2.27
C GLN A 228 12.68 -1.85 -2.08
N ILE A 229 13.41 -1.53 -3.16
CA ILE A 229 14.79 -1.03 -3.08
C ILE A 229 14.88 0.51 -3.06
N THR A 230 13.85 1.23 -3.52
CA THR A 230 13.88 2.70 -3.65
C THR A 230 13.28 3.45 -2.46
N ASN A 231 12.96 2.79 -1.34
CA ASN A 231 12.23 3.39 -0.22
C ASN A 231 10.90 4.03 -0.64
N THR A 232 10.26 3.52 -1.70
CA THR A 232 8.98 4.01 -2.15
C THR A 232 7.95 2.90 -2.11
N ARG A 233 6.69 3.22 -1.92
CA ARG A 233 5.58 2.29 -2.14
C ARG A 233 4.56 2.98 -3.00
N ASP A 234 4.24 2.37 -4.14
CA ASP A 234 3.13 2.85 -4.96
C ASP A 234 1.83 2.75 -4.16
N LEU A 235 1.06 3.83 -4.18
CA LEU A 235 -0.29 3.91 -3.63
C LEU A 235 -1.25 3.84 -4.82
N CYS A 236 -1.86 2.69 -5.04
CA CYS A 236 -2.82 2.50 -6.11
C CYS A 236 -4.06 3.37 -5.88
N LEU A 237 -4.38 4.21 -6.87
CA LEU A 237 -5.57 5.04 -6.91
C LEU A 237 -6.49 4.58 -8.03
N GLU A 238 -7.78 4.56 -7.73
CA GLU A 238 -8.80 4.39 -8.75
C GLU A 238 -9.08 5.70 -9.49
N LEU A 239 -9.45 5.54 -10.75
CA LEU A 239 -10.06 6.58 -11.55
C LEU A 239 -11.42 6.01 -11.98
N PRO A 240 -12.51 6.19 -11.20
CA PRO A 240 -13.75 5.40 -11.36
C PRO A 240 -14.30 5.32 -12.79
N ASP A 241 -14.02 6.33 -13.60
CA ASP A 241 -14.49 6.49 -14.97
C ASP A 241 -13.58 5.82 -16.03
N CYS A 242 -12.41 5.31 -15.64
CA CYS A 242 -11.38 4.81 -16.55
C CYS A 242 -10.65 3.57 -16.02
N VAL A 243 -10.27 3.57 -14.75
CA VAL A 243 -9.52 2.52 -14.08
C VAL A 243 -10.21 2.18 -12.77
N LYS A 244 -10.94 1.06 -12.77
CA LYS A 244 -11.57 0.48 -11.59
C LYS A 244 -10.73 -0.70 -11.11
N ILE A 245 -10.50 -0.80 -9.80
CA ILE A 245 -9.72 -1.89 -9.23
C ILE A 245 -10.68 -2.86 -8.57
N GLU A 246 -11.02 -3.91 -9.30
CA GLU A 246 -11.98 -4.91 -8.80
C GLU A 246 -11.34 -5.88 -7.79
N PHE A 247 -10.02 -6.09 -7.89
CA PHE A 247 -9.27 -7.02 -7.03
C PHE A 247 -7.86 -6.51 -6.73
N ALA A 248 -7.35 -6.78 -5.52
CA ALA A 248 -5.95 -6.70 -5.14
C ALA A 248 -5.62 -7.85 -4.18
N ASP A 249 -4.54 -8.60 -4.43
CA ASP A 249 -4.10 -9.77 -3.64
C ASP A 249 -5.23 -10.80 -3.37
N ASP A 250 -6.02 -11.12 -4.40
CA ASP A 250 -7.22 -11.97 -4.36
C ASP A 250 -8.39 -11.43 -3.51
N ILE A 251 -8.30 -10.18 -3.06
CA ILE A 251 -9.34 -9.49 -2.28
C ILE A 251 -10.17 -8.62 -3.22
N ILE A 252 -11.50 -8.77 -3.19
CA ILE A 252 -12.43 -7.89 -3.91
C ILE A 252 -12.29 -6.48 -3.34
N CYS A 253 -11.95 -5.50 -4.17
CA CYS A 253 -11.81 -4.09 -3.78
C CYS A 253 -13.01 -3.26 -4.23
N LYS A 254 -13.41 -2.28 -3.39
CA LYS A 254 -14.39 -1.25 -3.73
C LYS A 254 -13.94 0.12 -3.24
N GLY A 255 -14.06 1.12 -4.11
CA GLY A 255 -13.83 2.49 -3.71
C GLY A 255 -12.38 2.68 -3.25
N ALA A 256 -12.18 3.25 -2.07
CA ALA A 256 -10.84 3.51 -1.54
C ALA A 256 -10.10 2.27 -1.01
N ASP A 257 -10.67 1.05 -1.14
CA ASP A 257 -10.13 -0.15 -0.50
C ASP A 257 -8.71 -0.51 -0.95
N ALA A 258 -8.45 -0.51 -2.27
CA ALA A 258 -7.12 -0.83 -2.80
C ALA A 258 -6.05 0.15 -2.26
N SER A 259 -6.38 1.43 -2.16
CA SER A 259 -5.49 2.46 -1.61
C SER A 259 -5.22 2.25 -0.13
N ILE A 260 -6.25 1.93 0.66
CA ILE A 260 -6.10 1.67 2.11
C ILE A 260 -5.26 0.41 2.35
N HIS A 261 -5.45 -0.62 1.52
CA HIS A 261 -4.65 -1.82 1.53
C HIS A 261 -3.17 -1.55 1.21
N ASP A 262 -2.87 -0.72 0.20
CA ASP A 262 -1.49 -0.29 -0.09
C ASP A 262 -0.87 0.54 1.04
N MET A 263 -1.66 1.35 1.75
CA MET A 263 -1.18 2.05 2.95
C MET A 263 -0.76 1.08 4.05
N TYR A 264 -1.54 0.02 4.27
CA TYR A 264 -1.14 -1.04 5.20
C TYR A 264 0.19 -1.66 4.77
N HIS A 265 0.33 -2.07 3.51
CA HIS A 265 1.58 -2.62 2.99
C HIS A 265 2.76 -1.65 3.15
N ALA A 266 2.52 -0.35 2.97
CA ALA A 266 3.53 0.68 3.21
C ALA A 266 4.00 0.71 4.67
N ALA A 267 3.10 0.56 5.65
CA ALA A 267 3.48 0.45 7.06
C ALA A 267 4.24 -0.86 7.36
N MET A 268 3.82 -1.98 6.78
CA MET A 268 4.50 -3.27 6.94
C MET A 268 5.92 -3.21 6.41
N ILE A 269 6.09 -2.72 5.18
CA ILE A 269 7.42 -2.55 4.55
C ILE A 269 8.28 -1.56 5.33
N SER A 270 7.71 -0.46 5.83
CA SER A 270 8.42 0.54 6.65
C SER A 270 8.92 -0.01 7.99
N SER A 271 8.27 -1.05 8.50
CA SER A 271 8.67 -1.69 9.76
C SER A 271 9.92 -2.55 9.66
N ASN A 272 10.46 -2.71 8.44
CA ASN A 272 11.63 -3.50 8.10
C ASN A 272 12.81 -2.59 7.76
N SER A 273 14.00 -2.93 8.24
CA SER A 273 15.18 -2.14 7.91
C SER A 273 15.48 -2.15 6.41
N LEU A 274 16.15 -1.09 5.94
CA LEU A 274 16.72 -1.03 4.60
C LEU A 274 17.48 -2.31 4.20
N THR A 275 18.29 -2.85 5.11
CA THR A 275 19.06 -4.08 4.88
C THR A 275 18.15 -5.25 4.53
N ILE A 276 17.07 -5.45 5.29
CA ILE A 276 16.12 -6.54 5.04
C ILE A 276 15.42 -6.37 3.69
N ARG A 277 15.03 -5.15 3.33
CA ARG A 277 14.39 -4.88 2.03
C ARG A 277 15.32 -5.18 0.85
N TYR A 278 16.60 -4.81 0.94
CA TYR A 278 17.59 -5.16 -0.07
C TYR A 278 17.81 -6.67 -0.17
N LEU A 279 17.88 -7.37 0.96
CA LEU A 279 17.98 -8.82 0.98
C LEU A 279 16.76 -9.46 0.30
N ASN A 280 15.55 -8.95 0.59
CA ASN A 280 14.33 -9.45 -0.02
C ASN A 280 14.26 -9.24 -1.52
N ALA A 281 14.59 -8.04 -1.99
CA ALA A 281 14.67 -7.77 -3.43
C ALA A 281 15.68 -8.69 -4.14
N SER A 282 16.85 -8.90 -3.52
CA SER A 282 17.89 -9.80 -4.06
C SER A 282 17.43 -11.26 -4.10
N PHE A 283 16.68 -11.69 -3.08
CA PHE A 283 16.13 -13.02 -3.02
C PHE A 283 15.03 -13.23 -4.08
N ILE A 284 14.12 -12.25 -4.25
CA ILE A 284 13.12 -12.24 -5.33
C ILE A 284 13.78 -12.33 -6.72
N GLU A 285 14.85 -11.57 -6.96
CA GLU A 285 15.62 -11.66 -8.20
C GLU A 285 16.18 -13.07 -8.42
N THR A 286 16.72 -13.67 -7.36
CA THR A 286 17.26 -15.03 -7.40
C THR A 286 16.17 -16.07 -7.67
N CYS A 287 14.99 -15.94 -7.04
CA CYS A 287 13.82 -16.78 -7.33
C CYS A 287 13.40 -16.66 -8.80
N ASN A 288 13.37 -15.44 -9.35
CA ASN A 288 13.02 -15.23 -10.76
C ASN A 288 14.04 -15.86 -11.71
N ILE A 289 15.34 -15.72 -11.46
CA ILE A 289 16.39 -16.38 -12.26
C ILE A 289 16.22 -17.90 -12.20
N PHE A 290 16.03 -18.46 -11.00
CA PHE A 290 15.83 -19.90 -10.84
C PHE A 290 14.57 -20.37 -11.58
N LYS A 291 13.46 -19.64 -11.45
CA LYS A 291 12.18 -19.91 -12.12
C LYS A 291 12.32 -20.00 -13.64
N THR A 292 13.14 -19.15 -14.27
CA THR A 292 13.38 -19.21 -15.74
C THR A 292 14.11 -20.47 -16.21
N GLY A 293 14.76 -21.21 -15.30
CA GLY A 293 15.43 -22.48 -15.61
C GLY A 293 14.57 -23.73 -15.35
N LEU A 294 13.32 -23.56 -14.89
CA LEU A 294 12.40 -24.67 -14.64
C LEU A 294 11.68 -25.06 -15.93
N ASN A 295 11.60 -26.36 -16.19
CA ASN A 295 10.90 -26.92 -17.36
C ASN A 295 9.56 -27.57 -16.99
N ASP A 296 9.22 -27.59 -15.70
CA ASP A 296 8.00 -28.20 -15.17
C ASP A 296 7.04 -27.09 -14.72
N ASP A 297 5.79 -27.14 -15.21
CA ASP A 297 4.78 -26.11 -14.99
C ASP A 297 4.35 -26.01 -13.51
N LEU A 298 4.40 -27.11 -12.76
CA LEU A 298 4.07 -27.12 -11.33
C LEU A 298 5.20 -26.52 -10.50
N GLU A 299 6.46 -26.84 -10.85
CA GLU A 299 7.64 -26.20 -10.24
C GLU A 299 7.64 -24.68 -10.52
N TYR A 300 7.33 -24.28 -11.75
CA TYR A 300 7.18 -22.87 -12.11
C TYR A 300 6.11 -22.18 -11.26
N LEU A 301 4.92 -22.78 -11.17
CA LEU A 301 3.79 -22.21 -10.43
C LEU A 301 4.11 -22.05 -8.93
N ALA A 302 4.76 -23.03 -8.31
CA ALA A 302 5.16 -22.96 -6.91
C ALA A 302 6.15 -21.80 -6.65
N PHE A 303 7.18 -21.67 -7.50
CA PHE A 303 8.13 -20.56 -7.40
C PHE A 303 7.51 -19.20 -7.71
N ASP A 304 6.51 -19.16 -8.59
CA ASP A 304 5.74 -17.94 -8.88
C ASP A 304 4.94 -17.48 -7.65
N GLN A 305 4.25 -18.40 -6.97
CA GLN A 305 3.52 -18.11 -5.72
C GLN A 305 4.44 -17.67 -4.58
N ILE A 306 5.62 -18.29 -4.44
CA ILE A 306 6.65 -17.86 -3.49
C ILE A 306 7.10 -16.43 -3.83
N THR A 307 7.40 -16.17 -5.10
CA THR A 307 7.86 -14.85 -5.56
C THR A 307 6.81 -13.78 -5.28
N HIS A 308 5.54 -14.03 -5.57
CA HIS A 308 4.45 -13.08 -5.28
C HIS A 308 4.31 -12.80 -3.79
N THR A 309 4.30 -13.85 -2.95
CA THR A 309 4.20 -13.70 -1.48
C THR A 309 5.35 -12.86 -0.92
N LEU A 310 6.56 -13.00 -1.49
CA LEU A 310 7.73 -12.22 -1.07
C LEU A 310 7.72 -10.79 -1.62
N ILE A 311 7.10 -10.53 -2.77
CA ILE A 311 6.92 -9.18 -3.32
C ILE A 311 5.98 -8.34 -2.45
N ASP A 312 4.93 -8.95 -1.91
CA ASP A 312 4.00 -8.26 -1.01
C ASP A 312 4.61 -8.01 0.36
N PHE A 313 5.64 -8.79 0.72
CA PHE A 313 6.55 -8.58 1.83
C PHE A 313 5.89 -8.31 3.19
N ASP A 314 4.90 -9.13 3.55
CA ASP A 314 4.24 -9.11 4.86
C ASP A 314 5.08 -9.81 5.96
N TYR A 315 6.34 -9.37 6.10
CA TYR A 315 7.33 -9.95 6.99
C TYR A 315 7.05 -9.65 8.48
N SER A 316 6.35 -8.57 8.79
CA SER A 316 6.22 -8.08 10.17
C SER A 316 5.15 -8.78 11.01
N HIS A 317 4.33 -9.65 10.42
CA HIS A 317 3.56 -10.68 11.15
C HIS A 317 4.46 -11.71 11.84
N HIS A 318 5.71 -11.85 11.39
CA HIS A 318 6.66 -12.88 11.78
C HIS A 318 7.88 -12.31 12.51
N LYS A 319 7.76 -11.19 13.23
CA LYS A 319 8.81 -10.77 14.19
C LYS A 319 8.84 -11.76 15.36
N PHE A 320 9.39 -12.94 15.11
CA PHE A 320 9.80 -13.89 16.13
C PHE A 320 10.72 -13.15 17.11
N HIS A 321 10.63 -13.47 18.40
CA HIS A 321 11.44 -12.87 19.46
C HIS A 321 12.94 -13.24 19.37
N LEU A 322 13.50 -13.37 18.17
CA LEU A 322 14.92 -13.63 17.95
C LEU A 322 15.69 -12.30 18.04
N PRO A 323 16.92 -12.32 18.58
CA PRO A 323 17.71 -11.12 18.81
C PRO A 323 18.28 -10.48 17.54
N ASN A 324 18.18 -11.12 16.37
CA ASN A 324 18.74 -10.66 15.11
C ASN A 324 17.67 -10.59 14.00
N GLU A 325 17.45 -9.39 13.46
CA GLU A 325 16.48 -9.11 12.39
C GLU A 325 16.73 -9.96 11.13
N ILE A 326 17.99 -10.29 10.83
CA ILE A 326 18.34 -11.14 9.68
C ILE A 326 17.91 -12.59 9.92
N ASP A 327 18.06 -13.12 11.14
CA ASP A 327 17.63 -14.49 11.46
C ASP A 327 16.11 -14.63 11.38
N CYS A 328 15.37 -13.61 11.85
CA CYS A 328 13.92 -13.55 11.67
C CYS A 328 13.54 -13.56 10.19
N TYR A 329 14.26 -12.82 9.34
CA TYR A 329 13.97 -12.72 7.91
C TYR A 329 14.21 -14.04 7.19
N ILE A 330 15.31 -14.72 7.52
CA ILE A 330 15.63 -16.05 6.99
C ILE A 330 14.53 -17.04 7.36
N ARG A 331 14.08 -17.04 8.62
CA ARG A 331 12.99 -17.90 9.07
C ARG A 331 11.69 -17.62 8.32
N PHE A 332 11.33 -16.35 8.14
CA PHE A 332 10.17 -15.96 7.34
C PHE A 332 10.26 -16.48 5.91
N VAL A 333 11.41 -16.31 5.24
CA VAL A 333 11.61 -16.84 3.89
C VAL A 333 11.42 -18.35 3.85
N LEU A 334 11.97 -19.09 4.83
CA LEU A 334 11.78 -20.54 4.93
C LEU A 334 10.31 -20.92 5.16
N GLU A 335 9.59 -20.16 5.98
CA GLU A 335 8.15 -20.37 6.23
C GLU A 335 7.31 -20.10 4.97
N VAL A 336 7.59 -19.02 4.23
CA VAL A 336 6.93 -18.72 2.95
C VAL A 336 7.20 -19.82 1.94
N ILE A 337 8.47 -20.22 1.79
CA ILE A 337 8.85 -21.34 0.94
C ILE A 337 8.05 -22.56 1.37
N PHE A 338 8.11 -22.96 2.64
CA PHE A 338 7.40 -24.13 3.13
C PHE A 338 5.91 -24.06 2.79
N GLN A 339 5.20 -23.01 3.22
CA GLN A 339 3.76 -22.86 3.03
C GLN A 339 3.32 -22.82 1.55
N LYS A 340 4.08 -22.14 0.69
CA LYS A 340 3.73 -21.92 -0.72
C LYS A 340 4.30 -22.99 -1.66
N SER A 341 5.24 -23.81 -1.19
CA SER A 341 5.68 -25.03 -1.89
C SER A 341 4.58 -26.08 -1.96
N PHE A 342 3.59 -26.02 -1.07
CA PHE A 342 2.39 -26.84 -1.14
C PHE A 342 1.40 -26.15 -2.08
N VAL A 343 1.51 -26.41 -3.39
CA VAL A 343 0.46 -26.03 -4.34
C VAL A 343 -0.86 -26.57 -3.78
N LYS A 344 -1.85 -25.69 -3.54
CA LYS A 344 -3.23 -26.11 -3.27
C LYS A 344 -3.78 -26.71 -4.56
N ILE A 345 -3.40 -27.95 -4.85
CA ILE A 345 -3.99 -28.71 -5.95
C ILE A 345 -5.37 -29.15 -5.46
N GLU A 346 -6.42 -28.76 -6.17
CA GLU A 346 -7.80 -29.16 -5.90
C GLU A 346 -7.91 -30.69 -5.67
N ASP A 347 -8.87 -31.09 -4.83
CA ASP A 347 -9.03 -32.35 -4.07
C ASP A 347 -8.77 -33.72 -4.77
N ASN A 348 -8.37 -33.78 -6.05
CA ASN A 348 -8.22 -35.01 -6.83
C ASN A 348 -6.77 -35.48 -7.11
N TYR A 349 -5.73 -34.86 -6.53
CA TYR A 349 -4.32 -35.19 -6.84
C TYR A 349 -3.46 -35.62 -5.63
N MET A 350 -4.08 -36.25 -4.62
CA MET A 350 -3.41 -36.61 -3.36
C MET A 350 -2.22 -37.57 -3.48
N GLU A 351 -2.14 -38.41 -4.51
CA GLU A 351 -0.98 -39.32 -4.72
C GLU A 351 0.23 -38.63 -5.35
N HIS A 352 0.03 -37.66 -6.24
CA HIS A 352 1.12 -36.91 -6.86
C HIS A 352 1.70 -35.81 -5.96
N ILE A 353 0.95 -35.37 -4.95
CA ILE A 353 1.39 -34.34 -3.99
C ILE A 353 2.65 -34.76 -3.24
N ARG A 354 2.82 -36.04 -2.84
CA ARG A 354 4.01 -36.48 -2.09
C ARG A 354 5.29 -36.55 -2.94
N GLU A 355 5.18 -36.96 -4.20
CA GLU A 355 6.33 -36.99 -5.11
C GLU A 355 6.74 -35.57 -5.50
N VAL A 356 5.76 -34.71 -5.82
CA VAL A 356 5.98 -33.28 -6.05
C VAL A 356 6.54 -32.60 -4.79
N GLU A 357 6.10 -32.98 -3.59
CA GLU A 357 6.61 -32.48 -2.31
C GLU A 357 8.09 -32.81 -2.11
N ILE A 358 8.53 -34.04 -2.41
CA ILE A 358 9.94 -34.44 -2.30
C ILE A 358 10.78 -33.72 -3.34
N ILE A 359 10.31 -33.66 -4.59
CA ILE A 359 11.01 -32.98 -5.69
C ILE A 359 11.16 -31.49 -5.38
N LEU A 360 10.08 -30.82 -4.99
CA LEU A 360 10.10 -29.41 -4.60
C LEU A 360 11.03 -29.19 -3.41
N LYS A 361 10.94 -29.99 -2.33
CA LYS A 361 11.85 -29.88 -1.18
C LYS A 361 13.33 -30.02 -1.56
N ASP A 362 13.68 -30.97 -2.43
CA ASP A 362 15.05 -31.17 -2.88
C ASP A 362 15.53 -30.05 -3.82
N LYS A 363 14.66 -29.55 -4.69
CA LYS A 363 14.93 -28.37 -5.54
C LYS A 363 15.09 -27.11 -4.70
N PHE A 364 14.28 -26.91 -3.66
CA PHE A 364 14.42 -25.80 -2.71
C PHE A 364 15.70 -25.89 -1.89
N LYS A 365 16.05 -27.08 -1.39
CA LYS A 365 17.36 -27.29 -0.74
C LYS A 365 18.51 -26.96 -1.68
N THR A 366 18.40 -27.36 -2.94
CA THR A 366 19.39 -27.02 -3.98
C THR A 366 19.45 -25.51 -4.20
N PHE A 367 18.31 -24.84 -4.28
CA PHE A 367 18.20 -23.39 -4.45
C PHE A 367 18.81 -22.61 -3.27
N ILE A 368 18.40 -22.92 -2.03
CA ILE A 368 18.95 -22.32 -0.80
C ILE A 368 20.45 -22.61 -0.67
N SER A 369 20.88 -23.79 -1.12
CA SER A 369 22.28 -24.21 -1.10
C SER A 369 23.10 -23.71 -2.30
N SER A 370 22.49 -23.01 -3.25
CA SER A 370 23.17 -22.50 -4.45
C SER A 370 24.23 -21.47 -4.06
N GLU A 371 25.33 -21.38 -4.81
CA GLU A 371 26.35 -20.36 -4.57
C GLU A 371 25.79 -18.94 -4.69
N TYR A 372 24.68 -18.75 -5.42
CA TYR A 372 23.99 -17.46 -5.51
C TYR A 372 23.31 -17.10 -4.19
N VAL A 373 22.40 -17.93 -3.67
CA VAL A 373 21.76 -17.67 -2.36
C VAL A 373 22.81 -17.64 -1.27
N LYS A 374 23.77 -18.57 -1.27
CA LYS A 374 24.92 -18.53 -0.38
C LYS A 374 25.70 -17.23 -0.51
N ARG A 375 26.01 -16.69 -1.69
CA ARG A 375 26.76 -15.43 -1.81
C ARG A 375 26.06 -14.25 -1.14
N TYR A 376 24.73 -14.21 -1.16
CA TYR A 376 23.94 -13.15 -0.49
C TYR A 376 23.65 -13.44 1.00
N PHE A 377 23.65 -14.72 1.41
CA PHE A 377 23.33 -15.17 2.79
C PHE A 377 24.52 -15.77 3.58
N ASN A 378 25.72 -15.90 2.98
CA ASN A 378 26.89 -16.64 3.50
C ASN A 378 27.50 -16.03 4.76
N ILE A 379 27.19 -14.76 5.05
CA ILE A 379 27.62 -14.13 6.30
C ILE A 379 26.76 -14.63 7.47
N TYR A 380 25.56 -15.17 7.22
CA TYR A 380 24.55 -15.38 8.24
C TYR A 380 24.07 -16.82 8.40
N ILE A 381 24.20 -17.67 7.37
CA ILE A 381 23.68 -19.03 7.41
C ILE A 381 24.77 -20.05 7.05
N ASP A 382 25.23 -20.82 8.04
CA ASP A 382 25.85 -22.12 7.76
C ASP A 382 24.79 -23.24 7.78
N LEU A 383 25.12 -24.40 7.22
CA LEU A 383 24.23 -25.56 7.15
C LEU A 383 23.77 -26.08 8.52
N ALA A 384 24.57 -25.89 9.57
CA ALA A 384 24.21 -26.28 10.94
C ALA A 384 23.18 -25.30 11.55
N ARG A 385 23.29 -24.01 11.23
CA ARG A 385 22.33 -22.97 11.63
C ARG A 385 21.00 -23.10 10.89
N LEU A 386 21.03 -23.42 9.59
CA LEU A 386 19.84 -23.75 8.79
C LEU A 386 19.06 -24.90 9.43
N LYS A 387 19.75 -26.00 9.74
CA LYS A 387 19.15 -27.18 10.37
C LYS A 387 18.50 -26.85 11.72
N LYS A 388 19.14 -25.99 12.52
CA LYS A 388 18.61 -25.54 13.81
C LYS A 388 17.38 -24.63 13.68
N ILE A 389 17.31 -23.82 12.62
CA ILE A 389 16.13 -22.98 12.32
C ILE A 389 14.99 -23.88 11.83
N GLU A 390 15.24 -24.83 10.93
CA GLU A 390 14.26 -25.82 10.45
C GLU A 390 13.68 -26.65 11.61
N GLU A 391 14.52 -27.14 12.52
CA GLU A 391 14.10 -27.88 13.73
C GLU A 391 13.24 -27.05 14.71
N SER A 392 13.26 -25.72 14.60
CA SER A 392 12.48 -24.80 15.44
C SER A 392 11.23 -24.21 14.77
N ALA A 393 11.06 -24.50 13.48
CA ALA A 393 9.93 -24.06 12.66
C ALA A 393 8.89 -25.18 12.44
N LEU A 394 9.32 -26.45 12.57
CA LEU A 394 8.47 -27.62 12.82
C LEU A 394 8.02 -27.66 14.29
#